data_AF-A0A1V8MA17-F1
#
_entry.id   AF-A0A1V8MA17-F1
#
_cell.length_a   1.000
_cell.length_b   1.000
_cell.length_c   1.000
_cell.angle_alpha   90.00
_cell.angle_beta   90.00
_cell.angle_gamma   90.00
#
_symmetry.space_group_name_H-M   'P 1'
#
loop_
_entity.id
_entity.type
_entity.pdbx_description
1 polymer ?
#
loop_
_entity_poly.entity_id
_entity_poly.type
_entity_poly.pdbx_seq_one_letter_code
_entity_poly.pdbx_strand_id
1 'polypeptide(L)'
;MEVSPQNTLDLLEKLESQGFTNTHFQSIHHWGGVKGKDSSLVSHKKYLAKQNAKYQINGNNYDVAIKLKHCYEIASSTQDRLNFFRICKTVNSDSEQEDINTEKPKQVPFTTLEDKLDNILLAKYIESFYGYGNYEGDIWFIGMEEGGGSSLLEIQNRLNTWNHHLKPELEDIYLFHTGIQVDEYFRQQPKFQNTWKQLIRILLTYQGKNADLEACKLYQRDKLARHNSDHCLIELLPLPSPSAASWLYGKYSNIETLKSRELYTLSNVDRRIAHLKERIKVHQPEIVIFYGMSYVDYWKKIAGQDLQLSNTHLGKFFYANNTETKYLIMNHPAAHGVTNQYFSDIGIFLQNM
;
A
#
# COMPACT_ATOMS: atom_id res chain seq x y z
N MET A 1 1.61 0.87 -36.82
CA MET A 1 3.00 0.38 -36.68
C MET A 1 2.98 -1.15 -36.68
N GLU A 2 3.80 -1.77 -37.53
CA GLU A 2 4.00 -3.23 -37.58
C GLU A 2 4.73 -3.69 -36.31
N VAL A 3 4.34 -4.83 -35.75
CA VAL A 3 4.95 -5.37 -34.52
C VAL A 3 6.20 -6.16 -34.89
N SER A 4 7.36 -5.59 -34.59
CA SER A 4 8.67 -6.19 -34.82
C SER A 4 9.61 -5.87 -33.66
N PRO A 5 10.66 -6.67 -33.40
CA PRO A 5 11.57 -6.41 -32.27
C PRO A 5 12.20 -5.02 -32.30
N GLN A 6 12.58 -4.53 -33.49
CA GLN A 6 13.14 -3.19 -33.63
C GLN A 6 12.09 -2.12 -33.33
N ASN A 7 10.89 -2.22 -33.90
CA ASN A 7 9.83 -1.25 -33.64
C ASN A 7 9.43 -1.21 -32.16
N THR A 8 9.47 -2.37 -31.47
CA THR A 8 9.20 -2.44 -30.04
C THR A 8 10.32 -1.84 -29.19
N LEU A 9 11.59 -1.94 -29.61
CA LEU A 9 12.68 -1.20 -28.98
C LEU A 9 12.47 0.31 -29.08
N ASP A 10 12.21 0.81 -30.29
CA ASP A 10 11.96 2.23 -30.54
C ASP A 10 10.76 2.75 -29.73
N LEU A 11 9.73 1.91 -29.59
CA LEU A 11 8.55 2.20 -28.80
C LEU A 11 8.86 2.31 -27.30
N LEU A 12 9.68 1.39 -26.78
CA LEU A 12 10.10 1.41 -25.38
C LEU A 12 10.90 2.67 -25.05
N GLU A 13 11.79 3.10 -25.94
CA GLU A 13 12.54 4.35 -25.76
C GLU A 13 11.60 5.57 -25.68
N LYS A 14 10.57 5.62 -26.53
CA LYS A 14 9.55 6.68 -26.48
C LYS A 14 8.75 6.64 -25.19
N LEU A 15 8.29 5.46 -24.78
CA LEU A 15 7.56 5.28 -23.52
C LEU A 15 8.42 5.70 -22.31
N GLU A 16 9.69 5.32 -22.26
CA GLU A 16 10.60 5.71 -21.18
C GLU A 16 10.83 7.22 -21.15
N SER A 17 10.96 7.87 -22.32
CA SER A 17 11.06 9.34 -22.40
C SER A 17 9.84 10.06 -21.83
N GLN A 18 8.70 9.36 -21.74
CA GLN A 18 7.45 9.85 -21.14
C GLN A 18 7.29 9.44 -19.66
N GLY A 19 8.25 8.72 -19.07
CA GLY A 19 8.20 8.25 -17.68
C GLY A 19 7.72 6.80 -17.50
N PHE A 20 7.69 5.99 -18.56
CA PHE A 20 7.48 4.55 -18.42
C PHE A 20 8.70 3.91 -17.76
N THR A 21 8.50 2.97 -16.83
CA THR A 21 9.57 2.41 -16.00
C THR A 21 9.54 0.89 -16.05
N ASN A 22 10.56 0.26 -15.48
CA ASN A 22 10.58 -1.20 -15.31
C ASN A 22 9.35 -1.72 -14.55
N THR A 23 8.84 -0.96 -13.57
CA THR A 23 7.63 -1.33 -12.81
C THR A 23 6.39 -1.37 -13.70
N HIS A 24 6.22 -0.36 -14.56
CA HIS A 24 5.11 -0.33 -15.52
C HIS A 24 5.23 -1.49 -16.50
N PHE A 25 6.43 -1.76 -17.02
CA PHE A 25 6.67 -2.92 -17.88
C PHE A 25 6.28 -4.24 -17.21
N GLN A 26 6.71 -4.47 -15.98
CA GLN A 26 6.40 -5.69 -15.23
C GLN A 26 4.89 -5.88 -15.04
N SER A 27 4.12 -4.80 -14.90
CA SER A 27 2.67 -4.87 -14.75
C SER A 27 1.93 -5.41 -16.00
N ILE A 28 2.49 -5.26 -17.20
CA ILE A 28 1.91 -5.79 -18.45
C ILE A 28 2.58 -7.08 -18.95
N HIS A 29 3.76 -7.41 -18.40
CA HIS A 29 4.63 -8.50 -18.80
C HIS A 29 4.55 -9.71 -17.83
N HIS A 30 3.36 -10.01 -17.30
CA HIS A 30 3.16 -11.17 -16.41
C HIS A 30 3.44 -12.50 -17.15
N TRP A 31 4.66 -13.00 -17.04
CA TRP A 31 4.94 -14.42 -17.24
C TRP A 31 4.20 -15.17 -16.13
N GLY A 32 3.22 -15.99 -16.47
CA GLY A 32 2.35 -16.72 -15.53
C GLY A 32 3.10 -17.61 -14.52
N GLY A 33 3.71 -17.02 -13.49
CA GLY A 33 4.29 -17.72 -12.34
C GLY A 33 5.54 -18.56 -12.61
N VAL A 34 6.19 -18.46 -13.78
CA VAL A 34 7.37 -19.30 -14.08
C VAL A 34 8.62 -18.72 -13.37
N LYS A 35 9.04 -19.37 -12.28
CA LYS A 35 10.30 -19.07 -11.56
C LYS A 35 11.50 -19.09 -12.53
N GLY A 36 12.38 -18.09 -12.40
CA GLY A 36 13.75 -18.14 -12.94
C GLY A 36 14.02 -17.40 -14.26
N LYS A 37 13.04 -16.69 -14.83
CA LYS A 37 13.27 -15.81 -15.99
C LYS A 37 13.21 -14.34 -15.56
N ASP A 38 14.26 -13.59 -15.90
CA ASP A 38 14.31 -12.15 -15.68
C ASP A 38 13.25 -11.46 -16.56
N SER A 39 12.21 -10.95 -15.91
CA SER A 39 11.10 -10.22 -16.51
C SER A 39 11.29 -8.70 -16.44
N SER A 40 12.53 -8.23 -16.27
CA SER A 40 12.85 -6.81 -16.34
C SER A 40 12.78 -6.27 -17.77
N LEU A 41 12.48 -4.98 -17.86
CA LEU A 41 12.55 -4.18 -19.07
C LEU A 41 13.94 -4.25 -19.70
N VAL A 42 15.00 -4.24 -18.88
CA VAL A 42 16.39 -4.34 -19.35
C VAL A 42 16.64 -5.68 -20.06
N SER A 43 16.21 -6.79 -19.47
CA SER A 43 16.36 -8.10 -20.10
C SER A 43 15.49 -8.26 -21.34
N HIS A 44 14.29 -7.68 -21.35
CA HIS A 44 13.45 -7.67 -22.55
C HIS A 44 14.12 -6.89 -23.69
N LYS A 45 14.64 -5.68 -23.44
CA LYS A 45 15.42 -4.91 -24.43
C LYS A 45 16.62 -5.69 -24.94
N LYS A 46 17.37 -6.36 -24.06
CA LYS A 46 18.51 -7.20 -24.45
C LYS A 46 18.08 -8.36 -25.35
N TYR A 47 16.90 -8.93 -25.14
CA TYR A 47 16.34 -9.95 -26.04
C TYR A 47 16.01 -9.36 -27.41
N LEU A 48 15.35 -8.21 -27.46
CA LEU A 48 14.95 -7.55 -28.71
C LEU A 48 16.15 -7.10 -29.55
N ALA A 49 17.25 -6.70 -28.92
CA ALA A 49 18.45 -6.24 -29.60
C ALA A 49 19.30 -7.35 -30.26
N LYS A 50 18.94 -8.63 -30.09
CA LYS A 50 19.65 -9.74 -30.74
C LYS A 50 19.39 -9.71 -32.25
N GLN A 51 20.43 -9.87 -33.08
CA GLN A 51 20.33 -9.86 -34.55
C GLN A 51 19.29 -10.85 -35.13
N ASN A 52 18.99 -11.94 -34.42
CA ASN A 52 18.03 -12.96 -34.83
C ASN A 52 16.73 -12.94 -33.99
N ALA A 53 16.46 -11.87 -33.25
CA ALA A 53 15.19 -11.74 -32.55
C ALA A 53 14.06 -11.73 -33.57
N LYS A 54 13.10 -12.64 -33.38
CA LYS A 54 11.86 -12.69 -34.15
C LYS A 54 10.72 -12.95 -33.19
N TYR A 55 9.63 -12.25 -33.40
CA TYR A 55 8.39 -12.60 -32.74
C TYR A 55 7.78 -13.82 -33.42
N GLN A 56 7.41 -14.80 -32.61
CA GLN A 56 6.42 -15.77 -33.01
C GLN A 56 5.07 -15.08 -32.86
N ILE A 57 4.26 -15.03 -33.93
CA ILE A 57 2.90 -14.49 -33.87
C ILE A 57 2.16 -15.24 -32.75
N ASN A 58 1.49 -14.50 -31.87
CA ASN A 58 0.81 -15.01 -30.66
C ASN A 58 1.74 -15.67 -29.63
N GLY A 59 3.05 -15.38 -29.68
CA GLY A 59 3.98 -15.74 -28.61
C GLY A 59 4.09 -14.62 -27.58
N ASN A 60 4.49 -14.95 -26.35
CA ASN A 60 4.56 -14.00 -25.23
C ASN A 60 5.22 -12.64 -25.57
N ASN A 61 6.34 -12.66 -26.31
CA ASN A 61 7.04 -11.42 -26.68
C ASN A 61 6.26 -10.58 -27.71
N TYR A 62 5.47 -11.22 -28.58
CA TYR A 62 4.56 -10.55 -29.49
C TYR A 62 3.42 -9.88 -28.72
N ASP A 63 2.81 -10.59 -27.77
CA ASP A 63 1.69 -10.05 -26.97
C ASP A 63 2.14 -8.87 -26.12
N VAL A 64 3.33 -8.96 -25.54
CA VAL A 64 3.96 -7.85 -24.82
C VAL A 64 4.17 -6.65 -25.74
N ALA A 65 4.64 -6.88 -26.96
CA ALA A 65 4.83 -5.81 -27.93
C ALA A 65 3.49 -5.15 -28.33
N ILE A 66 2.41 -5.92 -28.46
CA ILE A 66 1.05 -5.41 -28.67
C ILE A 66 0.61 -4.55 -27.48
N LYS A 67 0.78 -5.04 -26.25
CA LYS A 67 0.44 -4.29 -25.03
C LYS A 67 1.21 -2.99 -24.91
N LEU A 68 2.51 -3.01 -25.17
CA LEU A 68 3.35 -1.81 -25.20
C LEU A 68 2.85 -0.79 -26.23
N LYS A 69 2.49 -1.26 -27.42
CA LYS A 69 1.93 -0.40 -28.47
C LYS A 69 0.65 0.28 -28.00
N HIS A 70 -0.24 -0.48 -27.37
CA HIS A 70 -1.46 0.06 -26.81
C HIS A 70 -1.19 1.08 -25.67
N CYS A 71 -0.21 0.79 -24.79
CA CYS A 71 0.21 1.76 -23.77
C CYS A 71 0.65 3.09 -24.39
N TYR A 72 1.41 3.04 -25.47
CA TYR A 72 1.89 4.24 -26.16
C TYR A 72 0.77 5.01 -26.87
N GLU A 73 -0.20 4.31 -27.46
CA GLU A 73 -1.36 4.94 -28.11
C GLU A 73 -2.23 5.69 -27.09
N ILE A 74 -2.49 5.09 -25.92
CA ILE A 74 -3.20 5.76 -24.81
C ILE A 74 -2.37 6.94 -24.28
N ALA A 75 -1.07 6.76 -24.05
CA ALA A 75 -0.21 7.84 -23.57
C ALA A 75 -0.15 9.01 -24.56
N SER A 76 -0.07 8.75 -25.86
CA SER A 76 0.02 9.78 -26.91
C SER A 76 -1.29 10.55 -27.13
N SER A 77 -2.43 9.98 -26.71
CA SER A 77 -3.76 10.59 -26.85
C SER A 77 -4.25 11.28 -25.57
N THR A 78 -3.54 11.10 -24.46
CA THR A 78 -3.90 11.71 -23.17
C THR A 78 -3.38 13.15 -23.11
N GLN A 79 -4.29 14.12 -22.92
CA GLN A 79 -3.93 15.54 -22.75
C GLN A 79 -3.52 15.90 -21.32
N ASP A 80 -3.87 15.06 -20.35
CA ASP A 80 -3.54 15.22 -18.93
C ASP A 80 -2.16 14.65 -18.55
N ARG A 81 -1.74 14.88 -17.29
CA ARG A 81 -0.54 14.26 -16.73
C ARG A 81 -0.61 12.73 -16.83
N LEU A 82 0.38 12.13 -17.51
CA LEU A 82 0.44 10.69 -17.74
C LEU A 82 0.50 9.89 -16.44
N ASN A 83 -0.34 8.85 -16.34
CA ASN A 83 -0.32 7.86 -15.26
C ASN A 83 -0.22 6.46 -15.87
N PHE A 84 1.01 5.95 -15.97
CA PHE A 84 1.25 4.66 -16.61
C PHE A 84 0.68 3.46 -15.86
N PHE A 85 0.48 3.53 -14.53
CA PHE A 85 -0.23 2.45 -13.81
C PHE A 85 -1.67 2.31 -14.28
N ARG A 86 -2.38 3.42 -14.50
CA ARG A 86 -3.74 3.40 -15.06
C ARG A 86 -3.73 2.87 -16.50
N ILE A 87 -2.81 3.35 -17.33
CA ILE A 87 -2.67 2.91 -18.72
C ILE A 87 -2.40 1.40 -18.80
N CYS A 88 -1.43 0.89 -18.04
CA CYS A 88 -1.09 -0.53 -18.01
C CYS A 88 -2.28 -1.39 -17.55
N LYS A 89 -3.06 -0.91 -16.58
CA LYS A 89 -4.28 -1.59 -16.13
C LYS A 89 -5.32 -1.69 -17.25
N THR A 90 -5.58 -0.59 -17.97
CA THR A 90 -6.51 -0.58 -19.11
C THR A 90 -6.06 -1.55 -20.20
N VAL A 91 -4.77 -1.54 -20.56
CA VAL A 91 -4.22 -2.44 -21.57
C VAL A 91 -4.38 -3.92 -21.17
N ASN A 92 -4.19 -4.25 -19.89
CA ASN A 92 -4.41 -5.62 -19.42
C ASN A 92 -5.89 -6.02 -19.42
N SER A 93 -6.82 -5.12 -19.05
CA SER A 93 -8.25 -5.44 -19.06
C SER A 93 -8.82 -5.67 -20.45
N ASP A 94 -8.31 -4.94 -21.45
CA ASP A 94 -8.78 -5.08 -22.83
C ASP A 94 -8.29 -6.39 -23.45
N SER A 95 -7.10 -6.87 -23.05
CA SER A 95 -6.58 -8.18 -23.49
C SER A 95 -7.33 -9.37 -22.89
N GLU A 96 -7.98 -9.21 -21.72
CA GLU A 96 -8.73 -10.30 -21.08
C GLU A 96 -10.14 -10.50 -21.66
N GLN A 97 -10.67 -9.54 -22.44
CA GLN A 97 -11.99 -9.65 -23.06
C GLN A 97 -12.02 -10.54 -24.32
N GLU A 98 -10.86 -10.81 -24.94
CA GLU A 98 -10.78 -11.71 -26.10
C GLU A 98 -10.56 -13.19 -25.74
N ASP A 99 -10.16 -13.49 -24.49
CA ASP A 99 -9.80 -14.85 -24.03
C ASP A 99 -10.81 -15.47 -23.03
N ILE A 100 -12.11 -15.26 -23.24
CA ILE A 100 -13.16 -15.96 -22.49
C ILE A 100 -13.33 -17.39 -23.04
N ASN A 101 -12.30 -18.23 -22.91
CA ASN A 101 -12.44 -19.70 -22.96
C ASN A 101 -11.20 -20.50 -22.50
N THR A 102 -10.42 -19.99 -21.55
CA THR A 102 -9.40 -20.82 -20.89
C THR A 102 -9.50 -20.75 -19.37
N GLU A 103 -9.69 -21.90 -18.74
CA GLU A 103 -9.68 -22.07 -17.29
C GLU A 103 -8.44 -21.41 -16.66
N LYS A 104 -8.68 -20.52 -15.68
CA LYS A 104 -7.61 -19.87 -14.92
C LYS A 104 -6.71 -20.93 -14.29
N PRO A 105 -5.38 -20.89 -14.50
CA PRO A 105 -4.48 -21.81 -13.83
C PRO A 105 -4.51 -21.53 -12.32
N LYS A 106 -4.79 -22.57 -11.53
CA LYS A 106 -4.65 -22.55 -10.08
C LYS A 106 -3.19 -22.21 -9.75
N GLN A 107 -2.97 -21.05 -9.14
CA GLN A 107 -1.66 -20.69 -8.61
C GLN A 107 -1.25 -21.72 -7.55
N VAL A 108 -0.08 -22.32 -7.76
CA VAL A 108 0.50 -23.32 -6.86
C VAL A 108 0.95 -22.61 -5.58
N PRO A 109 0.65 -23.14 -4.37
CA PRO A 109 1.11 -22.55 -3.12
C PRO A 109 2.64 -22.47 -3.09
N PHE A 110 3.18 -21.35 -2.60
CA PHE A 110 4.61 -21.17 -2.33
C PHE A 110 5.08 -22.26 -1.36
N THR A 111 5.72 -23.30 -1.91
CA THR A 111 6.11 -24.52 -1.20
C THR A 111 7.62 -24.65 -1.18
N THR A 112 8.23 -23.93 -0.24
CA THR A 112 9.40 -24.38 0.53
C THR A 112 9.38 -23.56 1.81
N LEU A 113 8.77 -24.10 2.88
CA LEU A 113 8.84 -23.49 4.21
C LEU A 113 10.30 -23.55 4.68
N GLU A 114 11.01 -22.45 4.60
CA GLU A 114 12.11 -22.23 5.54
C GLU A 114 11.47 -22.03 6.92
N ASP A 115 12.00 -22.72 7.94
CA ASP A 115 11.53 -22.61 9.33
C ASP A 115 11.87 -21.25 9.98
N LYS A 116 12.46 -20.32 9.21
CA LYS A 116 12.89 -19.00 9.67
C LYS A 116 12.50 -17.90 8.68
N LEU A 117 12.53 -16.68 9.16
CA LEU A 117 12.39 -15.46 8.37
C LEU A 117 13.75 -15.08 7.76
N ASP A 118 13.72 -14.55 6.54
CA ASP A 118 14.87 -13.86 5.95
C ASP A 118 15.15 -12.58 6.76
N ASN A 119 16.22 -12.61 7.56
CA ASN A 119 16.58 -11.49 8.43
C ASN A 119 16.97 -10.23 7.64
N ILE A 120 17.53 -10.36 6.44
CA ILE A 120 17.93 -9.21 5.63
C ILE A 120 16.66 -8.53 5.11
N LEU A 121 15.73 -9.31 4.56
CA LEU A 121 14.47 -8.77 4.06
C LEU A 121 13.59 -8.20 5.18
N LEU A 122 13.53 -8.89 6.32
CA LEU A 122 12.80 -8.45 7.51
C LEU A 122 13.37 -7.15 8.08
N ALA A 123 14.70 -7.03 8.21
CA ALA A 123 15.33 -5.79 8.66
C ALA A 123 15.00 -4.63 7.72
N LYS A 124 15.03 -4.87 6.40
CA LYS A 124 14.67 -3.85 5.40
C LYS A 124 13.20 -3.46 5.49
N TYR A 125 12.29 -4.41 5.75
CA TYR A 125 10.86 -4.14 5.95
C TYR A 125 10.65 -3.22 7.16
N ILE A 126 11.29 -3.52 8.28
CA ILE A 126 11.29 -2.66 9.48
C ILE A 126 11.85 -1.27 9.17
N GLU A 127 12.87 -1.22 8.32
CA GLU A 127 13.52 0.02 7.95
C GLU A 127 12.62 0.95 7.15
N SER A 128 11.94 0.40 6.14
CA SER A 128 11.44 1.17 5.01
C SER A 128 9.94 1.01 4.73
N PHE A 129 9.25 0.00 5.27
CA PHE A 129 7.79 -0.08 5.11
C PHE A 129 7.09 0.80 6.15
N TYR A 130 6.14 1.64 5.71
CA TYR A 130 5.40 2.56 6.58
C TYR A 130 3.89 2.36 6.53
N GLY A 131 3.34 1.68 5.52
CA GLY A 131 1.92 1.39 5.44
C GLY A 131 1.40 1.47 4.02
N TYR A 132 0.28 2.18 3.83
CA TYR A 132 -0.52 2.15 2.61
C TYR A 132 -0.99 3.54 2.15
N GLY A 133 -1.21 3.68 0.85
CA GLY A 133 -1.71 4.90 0.22
C GLY A 133 -0.59 5.72 -0.41
N ASN A 134 -0.59 7.03 -0.16
CA ASN A 134 0.40 7.95 -0.72
C ASN A 134 0.60 9.17 0.20
N TYR A 135 1.77 9.79 0.16
CA TYR A 135 2.08 10.96 0.98
C TYR A 135 1.42 12.26 0.49
N GLU A 136 0.92 12.30 -0.75
CA GLU A 136 0.26 13.48 -1.30
C GLU A 136 -1.21 13.61 -0.86
N GLY A 137 -1.72 12.65 -0.08
CA GLY A 137 -3.06 12.72 0.50
C GLY A 137 -3.15 13.76 1.62
N ASP A 138 -4.25 14.50 1.65
CA ASP A 138 -4.52 15.56 2.62
C ASP A 138 -4.63 15.02 4.06
N ILE A 139 -5.04 13.75 4.23
CA ILE A 139 -5.31 13.16 5.54
C ILE A 139 -4.41 11.95 5.80
N TRP A 140 -3.61 12.01 6.86
CA TRP A 140 -2.74 10.91 7.25
C TRP A 140 -3.26 10.25 8.53
N PHE A 141 -3.57 8.96 8.46
CA PHE A 141 -3.86 8.18 9.65
C PHE A 141 -2.60 7.47 10.13
N ILE A 142 -2.22 7.64 11.40
CA ILE A 142 -1.01 7.04 11.97
C ILE A 142 -1.38 6.16 13.17
N GLY A 143 -1.20 4.85 13.01
CA GLY A 143 -1.44 3.82 14.01
C GLY A 143 -0.16 3.29 14.66
N MET A 144 -0.34 2.35 15.60
CA MET A 144 0.76 1.78 16.39
C MET A 144 1.49 0.68 15.63
N GLU A 145 0.75 -0.34 15.17
CA GLU A 145 1.23 -1.59 14.58
C GLU A 145 0.21 -2.14 13.58
N GLU A 146 0.68 -2.84 12.54
CA GLU A 146 -0.18 -3.54 11.61
C GLU A 146 -0.94 -4.71 12.28
N GLY A 147 -2.20 -4.90 11.89
CA GLY A 147 -2.94 -6.13 12.20
C GLY A 147 -2.49 -7.28 11.28
N GLY A 148 -2.34 -8.49 11.84
CA GLY A 148 -1.92 -9.69 11.10
C GLY A 148 -0.86 -10.46 11.86
N GLY A 149 0.06 -11.12 11.17
CA GLY A 149 1.18 -11.83 11.79
C GLY A 149 0.75 -13.02 12.64
N SER A 150 -0.37 -13.65 12.27
CA SER A 150 -0.97 -14.79 12.99
C SER A 150 -0.20 -16.10 12.77
N SER A 151 0.64 -16.17 11.74
CA SER A 151 1.48 -17.33 11.42
C SER A 151 2.78 -16.92 10.74
N LEU A 152 3.78 -17.81 10.77
CA LEU A 152 5.04 -17.63 10.03
C LEU A 152 4.78 -17.47 8.52
N LEU A 153 3.89 -18.29 7.97
CA LEU A 153 3.55 -18.26 6.55
C LEU A 153 2.95 -16.90 6.13
N GLU A 154 2.06 -16.33 6.95
CA GLU A 154 1.49 -15.00 6.67
C GLU A 154 2.59 -13.93 6.65
N ILE A 155 3.51 -13.95 7.62
CA ILE A 155 4.63 -13.00 7.69
C ILE A 155 5.54 -13.16 6.46
N GLN A 156 5.88 -14.40 6.10
CA GLN A 156 6.68 -14.68 4.89
C GLN A 156 5.99 -14.17 3.63
N ASN A 157 4.67 -14.37 3.50
CA ASN A 157 3.91 -13.86 2.36
C ASN A 157 3.98 -12.33 2.29
N ARG A 158 3.78 -11.62 3.40
CA ARG A 158 3.91 -10.15 3.46
C ARG A 158 5.28 -9.66 2.99
N LEU A 159 6.35 -10.24 3.53
CA LEU A 159 7.72 -9.88 3.15
C LEU A 159 7.97 -10.15 1.65
N ASN A 160 7.52 -11.30 1.15
CA ASN A 160 7.70 -11.69 -0.25
C ASN A 160 6.90 -10.80 -1.21
N THR A 161 5.64 -10.49 -0.88
CA THR A 161 4.79 -9.60 -1.67
C THR A 161 5.39 -8.19 -1.71
N TRP A 162 5.76 -7.63 -0.57
CA TRP A 162 6.45 -6.34 -0.51
C TRP A 162 7.77 -6.33 -1.30
N ASN A 163 8.57 -7.40 -1.17
CA ASN A 163 9.79 -7.57 -1.95
C ASN A 163 9.52 -7.59 -3.46
N HIS A 164 8.48 -8.29 -3.88
CA HIS A 164 8.05 -8.39 -5.27
C HIS A 164 7.58 -7.05 -5.83
N HIS A 165 6.89 -6.25 -5.00
CA HIS A 165 6.45 -4.89 -5.33
C HIS A 165 7.58 -3.85 -5.28
N LEU A 166 8.84 -4.29 -5.19
CA LEU A 166 10.03 -3.44 -5.15
C LEU A 166 10.17 -2.61 -3.87
N LYS A 167 9.56 -3.07 -2.78
CA LYS A 167 9.76 -2.54 -1.43
C LYS A 167 9.39 -1.07 -1.28
N PRO A 168 8.18 -0.65 -1.70
CA PRO A 168 7.79 0.75 -1.55
C PRO A 168 7.62 1.10 -0.07
N GLU A 169 7.69 2.40 0.21
CA GLU A 169 7.50 2.93 1.56
C GLU A 169 6.03 2.87 1.98
N LEU A 170 5.14 3.25 1.05
CA LEU A 170 3.70 3.06 1.14
C LEU A 170 3.23 2.17 -0.01
N GLU A 171 2.47 1.13 0.31
CA GLU A 171 1.88 0.20 -0.64
C GLU A 171 0.46 0.61 -1.09
N ASP A 172 -0.02 0.03 -2.18
CA ASP A 172 -1.46 0.05 -2.44
C ASP A 172 -2.11 -1.04 -1.60
N ILE A 173 -3.03 -0.67 -0.71
CA ILE A 173 -3.58 -1.63 0.26
C ILE A 173 -4.25 -2.82 -0.42
N TYR A 174 -4.85 -2.66 -1.61
CA TYR A 174 -5.48 -3.78 -2.32
C TYR A 174 -4.46 -4.64 -3.00
N LEU A 175 -3.52 -4.05 -3.74
CA LEU A 175 -2.49 -4.84 -4.41
C LEU A 175 -1.72 -5.67 -3.39
N PHE A 176 -1.37 -5.06 -2.25
CA PHE A 176 -0.69 -5.75 -1.17
C PHE A 176 -1.55 -6.86 -0.56
N HIS A 177 -2.79 -6.56 -0.14
CA HIS A 177 -3.65 -7.55 0.51
C HIS A 177 -4.06 -8.69 -0.43
N THR A 178 -4.29 -8.42 -1.72
CA THR A 178 -4.48 -9.45 -2.73
C THR A 178 -3.22 -10.29 -2.92
N GLY A 179 -2.04 -9.66 -2.95
CA GLY A 179 -0.77 -10.36 -3.08
C GLY A 179 -0.45 -11.31 -1.92
N ILE A 180 -0.90 -10.99 -0.70
CA ILE A 180 -0.75 -11.87 0.48
C ILE A 180 -1.93 -12.83 0.69
N GLN A 181 -2.90 -12.86 -0.24
CA GLN A 181 -4.10 -13.71 -0.19
C GLN A 181 -5.05 -13.39 0.97
N VAL A 182 -5.16 -12.11 1.33
CA VAL A 182 -6.10 -11.56 2.32
C VAL A 182 -7.03 -10.55 1.62
N ASP A 183 -7.63 -10.99 0.50
CA ASP A 183 -8.44 -10.16 -0.39
C ASP A 183 -9.90 -10.04 0.05
N GLU A 184 -10.34 -10.73 1.13
CA GLU A 184 -11.74 -10.73 1.56
C GLU A 184 -12.31 -9.34 1.89
N TYR A 185 -11.43 -8.37 2.20
CA TYR A 185 -11.80 -6.99 2.47
C TYR A 185 -12.09 -6.16 1.20
N PHE A 186 -11.75 -6.69 0.03
CA PHE A 186 -11.83 -5.98 -1.26
C PHE A 186 -12.63 -6.73 -2.34
N ARG A 187 -13.23 -7.88 -1.99
CA ARG A 187 -14.15 -8.61 -2.88
C ARG A 187 -15.44 -7.81 -3.11
N GLN A 188 -16.26 -8.26 -4.07
CA GLN A 188 -17.53 -7.62 -4.40
C GLN A 188 -18.45 -7.43 -3.19
N GLN A 189 -18.48 -8.43 -2.29
CA GLN A 189 -19.11 -8.38 -0.97
C GLN A 189 -18.03 -8.37 0.11
N PRO A 190 -17.43 -7.20 0.41
CA PRO A 190 -16.26 -7.13 1.26
C PRO A 190 -16.60 -7.44 2.73
N LYS A 191 -15.75 -8.22 3.38
CA LYS A 191 -15.73 -8.33 4.84
C LYS A 191 -15.32 -6.98 5.42
N PHE A 192 -15.84 -6.60 6.58
CA PHE A 192 -15.36 -5.41 7.27
C PHE A 192 -14.08 -5.65 8.05
N GLN A 193 -13.13 -4.72 7.90
CA GLN A 193 -12.01 -4.58 8.82
C GLN A 193 -12.39 -3.55 9.89
N ASN A 194 -12.31 -3.95 11.16
CA ASN A 194 -12.87 -3.18 12.28
C ASN A 194 -12.21 -1.83 12.54
N THR A 195 -10.93 -1.72 12.27
CA THR A 195 -10.18 -0.45 12.37
C THR A 195 -10.53 0.45 11.18
N TRP A 196 -10.40 -0.07 9.96
CA TRP A 196 -10.59 0.66 8.72
C TRP A 196 -12.00 1.25 8.62
N LYS A 197 -13.04 0.52 9.05
CA LYS A 197 -14.41 1.04 9.01
C LYS A 197 -14.58 2.35 9.79
N GLN A 198 -13.83 2.54 10.88
CA GLN A 198 -13.91 3.76 11.68
C GLN A 198 -13.06 4.89 11.09
N LEU A 199 -11.89 4.57 10.52
CA LEU A 199 -11.10 5.57 9.78
C LEU A 199 -11.87 6.10 8.57
N ILE A 200 -12.52 5.20 7.83
CA ILE A 200 -13.42 5.52 6.71
C ILE A 200 -14.60 6.38 7.19
N ARG A 201 -15.17 6.07 8.36
CA ARG A 201 -16.26 6.86 8.94
C ARG A 201 -15.83 8.31 9.15
N ILE A 202 -14.63 8.54 9.70
CA ILE A 202 -14.07 9.90 9.85
C ILE A 202 -13.92 10.57 8.49
N LEU A 203 -13.34 9.88 7.50
CA LEU A 203 -13.17 10.42 6.15
C LEU A 203 -14.50 10.85 5.54
N LEU A 204 -15.52 9.98 5.61
CA LEU A 204 -16.84 10.26 5.05
C LEU A 204 -17.53 11.42 5.76
N THR A 205 -17.52 11.45 7.09
CA THR A 205 -18.17 12.56 7.82
C THR A 205 -17.40 13.87 7.69
N TYR A 206 -16.07 13.85 7.64
CA TYR A 206 -15.24 15.02 7.31
C TYR A 206 -15.57 15.57 5.90
N GLN A 207 -15.92 14.71 4.95
CA GLN A 207 -16.36 15.13 3.62
C GLN A 207 -17.84 15.54 3.55
N GLY A 208 -18.56 15.57 4.68
CA GLY A 208 -20.00 15.86 4.72
C GLY A 208 -20.84 14.77 4.06
N LYS A 209 -20.31 13.56 3.92
CA LYS A 209 -20.97 12.41 3.29
C LYS A 209 -21.61 11.50 4.32
N ASN A 210 -22.60 10.72 3.88
CA ASN A 210 -23.18 9.66 4.68
C ASN A 210 -22.12 8.58 4.99
N ALA A 211 -22.02 8.20 6.25
CA ALA A 211 -21.08 7.20 6.75
C ALA A 211 -21.81 5.95 7.27
N ASP A 212 -22.93 5.56 6.67
CA ASP A 212 -23.58 4.31 7.02
C ASP A 212 -22.71 3.08 6.69
N LEU A 213 -23.22 1.90 7.05
CA LEU A 213 -22.50 0.65 6.89
C LEU A 213 -22.17 0.35 5.41
N GLU A 214 -23.10 0.57 4.48
CA GLU A 214 -22.86 0.23 3.08
C GLU A 214 -21.92 1.22 2.40
N ALA A 215 -22.03 2.51 2.72
CA ALA A 215 -21.09 3.53 2.26
C ALA A 215 -19.66 3.20 2.72
N CYS A 216 -19.48 2.78 3.98
CA CYS A 216 -18.18 2.38 4.49
C CYS A 216 -17.61 1.14 3.76
N LYS A 217 -18.44 0.14 3.42
CA LYS A 217 -18.00 -1.06 2.68
C LYS A 217 -17.50 -0.70 1.29
N LEU A 218 -18.28 0.10 0.56
CA LEU A 218 -17.93 0.53 -0.79
C LEU A 218 -16.64 1.34 -0.77
N TYR A 219 -16.50 2.25 0.20
CA TYR A 219 -15.27 3.02 0.34
C TYR A 219 -14.06 2.12 0.67
N GLN A 220 -14.21 1.14 1.58
CA GLN A 220 -13.14 0.18 1.90
C GLN A 220 -12.69 -0.59 0.65
N ARG A 221 -13.65 -1.08 -0.13
CA ARG A 221 -13.40 -1.87 -1.33
C ARG A 221 -12.72 -1.04 -2.42
N ASP A 222 -13.17 0.19 -2.63
CA ASP A 222 -12.85 0.93 -3.85
C ASP A 222 -11.78 2.01 -3.66
N LYS A 223 -11.66 2.59 -2.45
CA LYS A 223 -10.92 3.86 -2.25
C LYS A 223 -9.90 3.86 -1.12
N LEU A 224 -10.11 3.06 -0.08
CA LEU A 224 -9.23 3.09 1.10
C LEU A 224 -7.76 2.88 0.69
N ALA A 225 -6.90 3.81 1.10
CA ALA A 225 -5.44 3.73 1.02
C ALA A 225 -4.89 3.20 -0.33
N ARG A 226 -5.48 3.71 -1.41
CA ARG A 226 -5.00 3.49 -2.78
C ARG A 226 -3.86 4.46 -3.07
N HIS A 227 -3.04 4.17 -4.07
CA HIS A 227 -2.01 5.14 -4.50
C HIS A 227 -2.57 6.50 -4.94
N ASN A 228 -3.85 6.56 -5.33
CA ASN A 228 -4.53 7.78 -5.76
C ASN A 228 -5.62 8.26 -4.78
N SER A 229 -5.63 7.78 -3.53
CA SER A 229 -6.55 8.30 -2.52
C SER A 229 -6.10 9.65 -1.99
N ASP A 230 -7.03 10.36 -1.36
CA ASP A 230 -6.85 11.62 -0.61
C ASP A 230 -6.27 11.39 0.79
N HIS A 231 -5.80 10.18 1.09
CA HIS A 231 -5.30 9.81 2.41
C HIS A 231 -4.29 8.66 2.35
N CYS A 232 -3.55 8.49 3.44
CA CYS A 232 -2.73 7.30 3.71
C CYS A 232 -2.99 6.70 5.09
N LEU A 233 -2.63 5.42 5.25
CA LEU A 233 -2.61 4.69 6.51
C LEU A 233 -1.17 4.33 6.81
N ILE A 234 -0.64 4.81 7.92
CA ILE A 234 0.75 4.65 8.32
C ILE A 234 0.80 3.96 9.67
N GLU A 235 1.78 3.11 9.89
CA GLU A 235 2.05 2.50 11.19
C GLU A 235 3.38 3.00 11.77
N LEU A 236 3.40 3.33 13.06
CA LEU A 236 4.64 3.69 13.74
C LEU A 236 5.64 2.52 13.72
N LEU A 237 5.15 1.30 13.93
CA LEU A 237 5.92 0.07 13.94
C LEU A 237 5.35 -0.91 12.89
N PRO A 238 6.10 -1.27 11.83
CA PRO A 238 5.53 -1.96 10.67
C PRO A 238 5.28 -3.46 10.87
N LEU A 239 5.88 -4.10 11.87
CA LEU A 239 5.73 -5.55 12.03
C LEU A 239 4.32 -5.94 12.47
N PRO A 240 3.58 -6.76 11.69
CA PRO A 240 2.23 -7.14 12.04
C PRO A 240 2.18 -8.05 13.26
N SER A 241 1.15 -7.88 14.08
CA SER A 241 0.87 -8.73 15.22
C SER A 241 -0.64 -8.84 15.49
N PRO A 242 -1.15 -10.02 15.88
CA PRO A 242 -2.59 -10.19 16.10
C PRO A 242 -3.03 -9.59 17.45
N SER A 243 -2.10 -9.43 18.40
CA SER A 243 -2.36 -8.85 19.71
C SER A 243 -1.07 -8.41 20.40
N ALA A 244 -1.21 -7.66 21.50
CA ALA A 244 -0.08 -7.26 22.35
C ALA A 244 0.63 -8.46 23.03
N ALA A 245 -0.05 -9.60 23.16
CA ALA A 245 0.51 -10.81 23.77
C ALA A 245 1.22 -11.72 22.76
N SER A 246 1.01 -11.53 21.46
CA SER A 246 1.65 -12.32 20.41
C SER A 246 2.93 -11.64 19.91
N TRP A 247 4.02 -12.40 19.79
CA TRP A 247 5.27 -11.94 19.23
C TRP A 247 6.05 -13.11 18.59
N LEU A 248 5.78 -13.39 17.32
CA LEU A 248 6.38 -14.54 16.61
C LEU A 248 7.85 -14.30 16.21
N TYR A 249 8.27 -13.05 16.08
CA TYR A 249 9.58 -12.69 15.54
C TYR A 249 10.74 -13.21 16.39
N GLY A 250 10.60 -13.24 17.71
CA GLY A 250 11.63 -13.77 18.61
C GLY A 250 11.90 -15.27 18.42
N LYS A 251 10.95 -16.00 17.84
CA LYS A 251 11.08 -17.43 17.52
C LYS A 251 11.70 -17.66 16.13
N TYR A 252 11.32 -16.84 15.15
CA TYR A 252 11.61 -17.10 13.74
C TYR A 252 12.68 -16.19 13.12
N SER A 253 13.18 -15.20 13.85
CA SER A 253 14.30 -14.33 13.43
C SER A 253 15.51 -14.51 14.33
N ASN A 254 16.71 -14.23 13.79
CA ASN A 254 17.93 -14.12 14.58
C ASN A 254 18.30 -12.65 14.88
N ILE A 255 17.45 -11.68 14.53
CA ILE A 255 17.70 -10.26 14.81
C ILE A 255 17.53 -10.05 16.33
N GLU A 256 18.60 -9.60 16.99
CA GLU A 256 18.66 -9.47 18.45
C GLU A 256 17.52 -8.60 19.02
N THR A 257 17.23 -7.49 18.35
CA THR A 257 16.17 -6.57 18.76
C THR A 257 14.76 -7.13 18.58
N LEU A 258 14.58 -8.24 17.85
CA LEU A 258 13.28 -8.88 17.68
C LEU A 258 12.99 -9.99 18.69
N LYS A 259 13.86 -10.21 19.68
CA LYS A 259 13.60 -11.20 20.76
C LYS A 259 12.35 -10.87 21.58
N SER A 260 12.01 -9.59 21.73
CA SER A 260 10.77 -9.14 22.36
C SER A 260 10.21 -7.92 21.65
N ARG A 261 8.90 -7.67 21.80
CA ARG A 261 8.26 -6.45 21.32
C ARG A 261 8.90 -5.20 21.92
N GLU A 262 9.25 -5.24 23.20
CA GLU A 262 9.87 -4.11 23.89
C GLU A 262 11.22 -3.72 23.28
N LEU A 263 12.11 -4.69 23.07
CA LEU A 263 13.41 -4.45 22.42
C LEU A 263 13.24 -3.93 21.00
N TYR A 264 12.24 -4.45 20.27
CA TYR A 264 11.91 -4.01 18.93
C TYR A 264 11.43 -2.56 18.92
N THR A 265 10.50 -2.20 19.80
CA THR A 265 10.00 -0.83 19.95
C THR A 265 11.14 0.11 20.30
N LEU A 266 11.92 -0.19 21.35
CA LEU A 266 13.01 0.67 21.81
C LEU A 266 14.08 0.90 20.72
N SER A 267 14.40 -0.12 19.93
CA SER A 267 15.42 -0.01 18.88
C SER A 267 14.97 0.73 17.63
N ASN A 268 13.66 0.89 17.41
CA ASN A 268 13.14 1.47 16.17
C ASN A 268 12.42 2.79 16.35
N VAL A 269 11.77 3.02 17.50
CA VAL A 269 10.77 4.09 17.64
C VAL A 269 11.33 5.48 17.35
N ASP A 270 12.53 5.81 17.81
CA ASP A 270 13.09 7.16 17.60
C ASP A 270 13.40 7.44 16.13
N ARG A 271 13.97 6.47 15.40
CA ARG A 271 14.20 6.59 13.95
C ARG A 271 12.88 6.72 13.19
N ARG A 272 11.87 5.94 13.58
CA ARG A 272 10.53 5.97 12.98
C ARG A 272 9.86 7.33 13.19
N ILE A 273 9.92 7.87 14.41
CA ILE A 273 9.43 9.21 14.74
C ILE A 273 10.14 10.26 13.88
N ALA A 274 11.47 10.24 13.84
CA ALA A 274 12.26 11.22 13.07
C ALA A 274 11.86 11.21 11.58
N HIS A 275 11.68 10.02 11.02
CA HIS A 275 11.27 9.86 9.63
C HIS A 275 9.85 10.38 9.37
N LEU A 276 8.89 10.06 10.24
CA LEU A 276 7.51 10.57 10.11
C LEU A 276 7.46 12.09 10.21
N LYS A 277 8.25 12.70 11.09
CA LYS A 277 8.37 14.16 11.18
C LYS A 277 8.88 14.77 9.89
N GLU A 278 9.90 14.17 9.29
CA GLU A 278 10.44 14.65 8.02
C GLU A 278 9.41 14.50 6.89
N ARG A 279 8.70 13.38 6.81
CA ARG A 279 7.63 13.19 5.83
C ARG A 279 6.52 14.22 5.99
N ILE A 280 6.03 14.45 7.21
CA ILE A 280 4.99 15.47 7.47
C ILE A 280 5.50 16.86 7.08
N LYS A 281 6.76 17.19 7.40
CA LYS A 281 7.36 18.47 7.03
C LYS A 281 7.49 18.66 5.51
N VAL A 282 7.84 17.61 4.77
CA VAL A 282 8.04 17.65 3.33
C VAL A 282 6.72 17.73 2.58
N HIS A 283 5.73 16.93 2.99
CA HIS A 283 4.47 16.77 2.25
C HIS A 283 3.34 17.67 2.78
N GLN A 284 3.47 18.21 4.00
CA GLN A 284 2.53 19.14 4.62
C GLN A 284 1.05 18.71 4.48
N PRO A 285 0.66 17.51 4.95
CA PRO A 285 -0.74 17.10 4.92
C PRO A 285 -1.61 18.11 5.68
N GLU A 286 -2.86 18.27 5.26
CA GLU A 286 -3.82 19.13 5.96
C GLU A 286 -4.04 18.61 7.38
N ILE A 287 -4.19 17.29 7.55
CA ILE A 287 -4.55 16.67 8.82
C ILE A 287 -3.72 15.41 9.07
N VAL A 288 -3.15 15.29 10.27
CA VAL A 288 -2.56 14.06 10.80
C VAL A 288 -3.37 13.55 11.99
N ILE A 289 -3.92 12.35 11.86
CA ILE A 289 -4.77 11.70 12.86
C ILE A 289 -4.03 10.49 13.44
N PHE A 290 -3.59 10.61 14.68
CA PHE A 290 -3.04 9.51 15.44
C PHE A 290 -4.13 8.74 16.17
N TYR A 291 -3.99 7.42 16.29
CA TYR A 291 -4.93 6.61 17.07
C TYR A 291 -4.24 5.61 18.00
N GLY A 292 -4.77 5.52 19.23
CA GLY A 292 -4.20 4.72 20.31
C GLY A 292 -3.66 5.60 21.43
N MET A 293 -4.45 5.75 22.49
CA MET A 293 -4.14 6.64 23.62
C MET A 293 -2.92 6.20 24.44
N SER A 294 -2.55 4.91 24.37
CA SER A 294 -1.33 4.41 25.01
C SER A 294 -0.04 4.91 24.35
N TYR A 295 -0.12 5.52 23.16
CA TYR A 295 1.02 6.01 22.39
C TYR A 295 1.09 7.56 22.35
N VAL A 296 0.32 8.25 23.19
CA VAL A 296 0.23 9.73 23.22
C VAL A 296 1.60 10.41 23.27
N ASP A 297 2.56 9.88 24.03
CA ASP A 297 3.89 10.50 24.12
C ASP A 297 4.67 10.41 22.80
N TYR A 298 4.52 9.32 22.03
CA TYR A 298 5.10 9.22 20.70
C TYR A 298 4.39 10.14 19.71
N TRP A 299 3.06 10.23 19.78
CA TRP A 299 2.28 11.14 18.94
C TRP A 299 2.64 12.61 19.17
N LYS A 300 2.83 13.02 20.44
CA LYS A 300 3.32 14.36 20.78
C LYS A 300 4.71 14.63 20.21
N LYS A 301 5.63 13.65 20.28
CA LYS A 301 6.97 13.78 19.69
C LYS A 301 6.93 13.97 18.17
N ILE A 302 6.03 13.25 17.47
CA ILE A 302 5.83 13.37 16.02
C ILE A 302 5.21 14.73 15.68
N ALA A 303 4.11 15.10 16.35
CA ALA A 303 3.46 16.40 16.13
C ALA A 303 4.42 17.58 16.42
N GLY A 304 5.38 17.40 17.34
CA GLY A 304 6.40 18.40 17.64
C GLY A 304 5.87 19.65 18.34
N GLN A 305 4.66 19.58 18.89
CA GLN A 305 3.98 20.70 19.53
C GLN A 305 3.04 20.24 20.65
N ASP A 306 2.61 21.19 21.47
CA ASP A 306 1.65 20.94 22.54
C ASP A 306 0.26 20.71 21.96
N LEU A 307 -0.30 19.52 22.21
CA LEU A 307 -1.69 19.23 21.89
C LEU A 307 -2.61 19.51 23.10
N GLN A 308 -3.71 20.18 22.82
CA GLN A 308 -4.74 20.48 23.80
C GLN A 308 -5.63 19.26 24.03
N LEU A 309 -5.90 18.95 25.29
CA LEU A 309 -6.89 17.92 25.64
C LEU A 309 -8.30 18.49 25.43
N SER A 310 -9.05 17.86 24.54
CA SER A 310 -10.48 18.08 24.41
C SER A 310 -11.23 17.21 25.41
N ASN A 311 -12.04 17.85 26.25
CA ASN A 311 -13.00 17.21 27.15
C ASN A 311 -14.42 17.64 26.76
N THR A 312 -14.76 17.52 25.48
CA THR A 312 -16.11 17.80 24.99
C THR A 312 -17.02 16.60 25.19
N HIS A 313 -18.31 16.78 24.91
CA HIS A 313 -19.29 15.69 24.85
C HIS A 313 -18.93 14.60 23.82
N LEU A 314 -18.00 14.91 22.89
CA LEU A 314 -17.47 13.98 21.89
C LEU A 314 -16.51 12.94 22.49
N GLY A 315 -16.16 13.04 23.78
CA GLY A 315 -15.20 12.16 24.44
C GLY A 315 -13.78 12.73 24.45
N LYS A 316 -12.83 11.93 24.95
CA LYS A 316 -11.43 12.34 25.12
C LYS A 316 -10.66 12.18 23.81
N PHE A 317 -10.04 13.28 23.35
CA PHE A 317 -9.05 13.31 22.27
C PHE A 317 -8.13 14.52 22.48
N PHE A 318 -6.96 14.51 21.85
CA PHE A 318 -6.08 15.68 21.81
C PHE A 318 -6.09 16.31 20.43
N TYR A 319 -5.86 17.62 20.32
CA TYR A 319 -5.77 18.29 19.03
C TYR A 319 -4.84 19.51 19.05
N ALA A 320 -4.41 19.94 17.86
CA ALA A 320 -3.69 21.19 17.63
C ALA A 320 -4.01 21.72 16.22
N ASN A 321 -4.29 23.03 16.10
CA ASN A 321 -4.72 23.68 14.85
C ASN A 321 -4.04 25.04 14.61
N ASN A 322 -2.94 25.32 15.29
CA ASN A 322 -2.16 26.55 15.19
C ASN A 322 -1.01 26.45 14.16
N THR A 323 -1.02 25.41 13.32
CA THR A 323 0.00 25.10 12.32
C THR A 323 -0.63 24.80 10.97
N GLU A 324 0.18 24.81 9.90
CA GLU A 324 -0.27 24.46 8.55
C GLU A 324 -0.88 23.05 8.50
N THR A 325 -0.24 22.08 9.16
CA THR A 325 -0.80 20.74 9.41
C THR A 325 -1.56 20.74 10.73
N LYS A 326 -2.81 20.29 10.70
CA LYS A 326 -3.62 20.07 11.90
C LYS A 326 -3.35 18.68 12.47
N TYR A 327 -3.38 18.53 13.79
CA TYR A 327 -3.11 17.25 14.46
C TYR A 327 -4.27 16.83 15.36
N LEU A 328 -4.55 15.53 15.42
CA LEU A 328 -5.53 14.95 16.31
C LEU A 328 -5.05 13.60 16.86
N ILE A 329 -5.24 13.34 18.16
CA ILE A 329 -5.00 12.03 18.79
C ILE A 329 -6.32 11.51 19.33
N MET A 330 -6.77 10.35 18.83
CA MET A 330 -8.02 9.72 19.23
C MET A 330 -7.85 8.33 19.85
N ASN A 331 -8.95 7.80 20.39
CA ASN A 331 -9.02 6.41 20.81
C ASN A 331 -8.78 5.45 19.63
N HIS A 332 -8.22 4.29 19.93
CA HIS A 332 -8.05 3.25 18.92
C HIS A 332 -9.43 2.78 18.40
N PRO A 333 -9.62 2.61 17.08
CA PRO A 333 -10.87 2.11 16.48
C PRO A 333 -11.45 0.82 17.07
N ALA A 334 -10.59 -0.05 17.60
CA ALA A 334 -10.95 -1.31 18.23
C ALA A 334 -10.97 -1.27 19.78
N ALA A 335 -10.80 -0.10 20.41
CA ALA A 335 -10.84 0.01 21.86
C ALA A 335 -12.25 -0.25 22.41
N HIS A 336 -12.32 -0.86 23.58
CA HIS A 336 -13.60 -1.14 24.24
C HIS A 336 -14.32 0.15 24.64
N GLY A 337 -15.65 0.20 24.44
CA GLY A 337 -16.48 1.35 24.82
C GLY A 337 -16.50 2.52 23.83
N VAL A 338 -15.75 2.46 22.72
CA VAL A 338 -15.77 3.49 21.68
C VAL A 338 -16.88 3.20 20.66
N THR A 339 -17.66 4.22 20.30
CA THR A 339 -18.87 4.08 19.46
C THR A 339 -18.63 4.53 18.02
N ASN A 340 -19.52 4.16 17.10
CA ASN A 340 -19.51 4.75 15.75
C ASN A 340 -19.73 6.27 15.80
N GLN A 341 -20.59 6.75 16.71
CA GLN A 341 -20.87 8.17 16.86
C GLN A 341 -19.60 8.97 17.19
N TYR A 342 -18.76 8.45 18.09
CA TYR A 342 -17.46 9.04 18.40
C TYR A 342 -16.64 9.35 17.14
N PHE A 343 -16.50 8.38 16.23
CA PHE A 343 -15.71 8.58 15.00
C PHE A 343 -16.41 9.48 13.98
N SER A 344 -17.75 9.43 13.90
CA SER A 344 -18.51 10.40 13.10
C SER A 344 -18.25 11.83 13.58
N ASP A 345 -18.29 12.03 14.90
CA ASP A 345 -18.10 13.33 15.54
C ASP A 345 -16.69 13.88 15.36
N ILE A 346 -15.67 13.01 15.39
CA ILE A 346 -14.29 13.41 15.04
C ILE A 346 -14.23 13.97 13.62
N GLY A 347 -14.84 13.31 12.64
CA GLY A 347 -14.85 13.84 11.27
C GLY A 347 -15.59 15.18 11.15
N ILE A 348 -16.71 15.36 11.86
CA ILE A 348 -17.44 16.64 11.92
C ILE A 348 -16.61 17.73 12.62
N PHE A 349 -15.91 17.39 13.69
CA PHE A 349 -15.02 18.31 14.40
C PHE A 349 -13.91 18.82 13.46
N LEU A 350 -13.29 17.94 12.69
CA LEU A 350 -12.23 18.28 11.74
C LEU A 350 -12.67 19.25 10.64
N GLN A 351 -13.96 19.28 10.26
CA GLN A 351 -14.49 20.26 9.28
C GLN A 351 -14.42 21.70 9.79
N ASN A 352 -14.50 21.88 11.11
CA ASN A 352 -14.62 23.18 11.75
C ASN A 352 -13.31 23.63 12.41
N MET A 353 -12.28 22.79 12.35
CA MET A 353 -10.95 23.03 12.92
C MET A 353 -10.07 23.78 11.94
#